data_AF-A0A1B6EYZ7-F1
#
_entry.id   AF-A0A1B6EYZ7-F1
#
_cell.length_a   1.000
_cell.length_b   1.000
_cell.length_c   1.000
_cell.angle_alpha   90.00
_cell.angle_beta   90.00
_cell.angle_gamma   90.00
#
_symmetry.space_group_name_H-M   'P 1'
#
loop_
_entity.id
_entity.type
_entity.pdbx_description
1 polymer ?
#
loop_
_entity_poly.entity_id
_entity_poly.type
_entity_poly.pdbx_seq_one_letter_code
_entity_poly.pdbx_strand_id
1 'polypeptide(L)'
;AVLRLTRPKRMVWKCSSVLLLCLAVKAGIFDLDYSQYHNYDTMTAFLKNISEAYPNLTHLYSIGQSYEGRQLWVMKISGGVDTILRPHVKLLANVKGNESAGRELLLRFIKYLVEEYNRNDLTVRRILEYSHVHILPSMNPDGFERHLL
;
A
#
# COMPACT_ATOMS: atom_id res chain seq x y z
N ALA A 1 10.95 -68.26 -9.80
CA ALA A 1 11.48 -66.88 -9.89
C ALA A 1 10.51 -65.93 -9.18
N VAL A 2 10.87 -65.46 -7.99
CA VAL A 2 10.01 -64.57 -7.18
C VAL A 2 10.33 -63.12 -7.55
N LEU A 3 9.39 -62.43 -8.19
CA LEU A 3 9.52 -61.02 -8.56
C LEU A 3 9.42 -60.14 -7.29
N ARG A 4 10.55 -59.54 -6.90
CA ARG A 4 10.59 -58.50 -5.86
C ARG A 4 9.93 -57.23 -6.37
N LEU A 5 8.82 -56.82 -5.76
CA LEU A 5 8.25 -55.49 -5.88
C LEU A 5 9.13 -54.48 -5.13
N THR A 6 9.85 -53.62 -5.86
CA THR A 6 10.54 -52.46 -5.28
C THR A 6 9.56 -51.32 -5.04
N ARG A 7 9.45 -50.86 -3.79
CA ARG A 7 8.63 -49.70 -3.40
C ARG A 7 9.17 -48.40 -4.03
N PRO A 8 8.33 -47.49 -4.53
CA PRO A 8 8.80 -46.17 -4.95
C PRO A 8 9.20 -45.34 -3.74
N LYS A 9 10.39 -44.72 -3.81
CA LYS A 9 10.85 -43.74 -2.81
C LYS A 9 9.94 -42.50 -2.88
N ARG A 10 9.34 -42.15 -1.75
CA ARG A 10 8.59 -40.90 -1.56
C ARG A 10 9.47 -39.71 -1.94
N MET A 11 9.07 -38.98 -2.98
CA MET A 11 9.61 -37.68 -3.35
C MET A 11 9.01 -36.64 -2.40
N VAL A 12 9.74 -36.33 -1.34
CA VAL A 12 9.28 -35.44 -0.27
C VAL A 12 9.69 -34.00 -0.60
N TRP A 13 8.68 -33.18 -0.89
CA TRP A 13 8.51 -31.80 -0.42
C TRP A 13 9.77 -30.90 -0.35
N LYS A 14 10.24 -30.37 -1.49
CA LYS A 14 11.16 -29.21 -1.51
C LYS A 14 10.52 -27.89 -1.98
N CYS A 15 9.29 -27.93 -2.54
CA CYS A 15 8.61 -26.72 -3.03
C CYS A 15 7.83 -25.94 -1.95
N SER A 16 7.48 -26.57 -0.82
CA SER A 16 6.58 -25.94 0.17
C SER A 16 7.25 -24.81 0.96
N SER A 17 8.56 -24.91 1.20
CA SER A 17 9.31 -23.93 2.01
C SER A 17 9.53 -22.61 1.27
N VAL A 18 9.76 -22.67 -0.04
CA VAL A 18 9.94 -21.48 -0.90
C VAL A 18 8.63 -20.72 -1.06
N LEU A 19 7.51 -21.43 -1.19
CA LEU A 19 6.18 -20.83 -1.28
C LEU A 19 5.77 -20.11 0.02
N LEU A 20 6.08 -20.70 1.17
CA LEU A 20 5.85 -20.08 2.48
C LEU A 20 6.71 -18.82 2.67
N LEU A 21 7.97 -18.86 2.24
CA LEU A 21 8.88 -17.72 2.32
C LEU A 21 8.38 -16.56 1.44
N CYS A 22 7.94 -16.83 0.22
CA CYS A 22 7.35 -15.80 -0.66
C CYS A 22 6.07 -15.17 -0.09
N LEU A 23 5.23 -15.96 0.58
CA LEU A 23 4.01 -15.46 1.24
C LEU A 23 4.33 -14.62 2.49
N ALA A 24 5.30 -15.05 3.30
CA ALA A 24 5.75 -14.30 4.47
C ALA A 24 6.46 -12.98 4.10
N VAL A 25 7.24 -12.98 3.01
CA VAL A 25 7.86 -11.77 2.47
C VAL A 25 6.79 -10.77 2.00
N LYS A 26 5.72 -11.22 1.34
CA LYS A 26 4.60 -10.33 0.98
C LYS A 26 3.90 -9.71 2.19
N ALA A 27 3.74 -10.45 3.29
CA ALA A 27 3.10 -9.92 4.49
C ALA A 27 3.95 -8.85 5.20
N GLY A 28 5.28 -9.00 5.21
CA GLY A 28 6.18 -8.08 5.93
C GLY A 28 6.53 -6.77 5.21
N ILE A 29 6.31 -6.64 3.90
CA ILE A 29 6.74 -5.47 3.12
C ILE A 29 5.87 -4.21 3.38
N PHE A 30 4.65 -4.38 3.93
CA PHE A 30 3.67 -3.29 4.08
C PHE A 30 3.33 -2.95 5.54
N ASP A 31 4.04 -3.50 6.52
CA ASP A 31 3.78 -3.20 7.93
C ASP A 31 4.48 -1.90 8.34
N LEU A 32 3.65 -0.87 8.54
CA LEU A 32 4.02 0.35 9.24
C LEU A 32 3.98 0.07 10.75
N ASP A 33 5.00 0.56 11.48
CA ASP A 33 4.96 0.56 12.93
C ASP A 33 4.05 1.69 13.43
N TYR A 34 2.86 1.31 13.87
CA TYR A 34 1.84 2.25 14.32
C TYR A 34 2.10 2.88 15.69
N SER A 35 3.18 2.52 16.37
CA SER A 35 3.59 3.13 17.64
C SER A 35 4.30 4.48 17.48
N GLN A 36 4.68 4.84 16.25
CA GLN A 36 5.44 6.05 15.95
C GLN A 36 4.91 6.80 14.73
N TYR A 37 5.31 8.07 14.60
CA TYR A 37 5.06 8.87 13.41
C TYR A 37 6.13 8.60 12.35
N HIS A 38 5.71 8.48 11.09
CA HIS A 38 6.61 8.13 9.99
C HIS A 38 7.14 9.39 9.30
N ASN A 39 8.46 9.57 9.33
CA ASN A 39 9.15 10.63 8.58
C ASN A 39 8.91 10.51 7.06
N TYR A 40 9.33 11.53 6.32
CA TYR A 40 9.12 11.66 4.89
C TYR A 40 9.64 10.45 4.10
N ASP A 41 10.83 9.97 4.44
CA ASP A 41 11.46 8.86 3.73
C ASP A 41 10.71 7.55 3.98
N THR A 42 10.34 7.27 5.23
CA THR A 42 9.58 6.06 5.58
C THR A 42 8.20 6.08 4.95
N MET A 43 7.50 7.22 4.98
CA MET A 43 6.23 7.40 4.27
C MET A 43 6.40 7.17 2.76
N THR A 44 7.43 7.76 2.15
CA THR A 44 7.70 7.64 0.72
C THR A 44 7.98 6.18 0.32
N ALA A 45 8.78 5.47 1.11
CA ALA A 45 9.05 4.05 0.91
C ALA A 45 7.77 3.22 1.00
N PHE A 46 6.94 3.46 2.01
CA PHE A 46 5.64 2.80 2.15
C PHE A 46 4.74 3.01 0.93
N LEU A 47 4.59 4.25 0.46
CA LEU A 47 3.75 4.56 -0.70
C LEU A 47 4.27 3.88 -1.98
N LYS A 48 5.58 3.89 -2.21
CA LYS A 48 6.20 3.20 -3.35
C LYS A 48 5.98 1.69 -3.29
N ASN A 49 6.23 1.08 -2.14
CA ASN A 49 6.02 -0.34 -1.92
C ASN A 49 4.55 -0.73 -2.23
N ILE A 50 3.57 0.02 -1.71
CA ILE A 50 2.15 -0.23 -2.01
C ILE A 50 1.88 -0.12 -3.51
N SER A 51 2.44 0.88 -4.19
CA SER A 51 2.27 1.05 -5.63
C SER A 51 2.83 -0.11 -6.44
N GLU A 52 3.99 -0.62 -6.05
CA GLU A 52 4.66 -1.76 -6.70
C GLU A 52 3.92 -3.08 -6.44
N ALA A 53 3.30 -3.21 -5.28
CA ALA A 53 2.59 -4.42 -4.87
C ALA A 53 1.20 -4.56 -5.49
N TYR A 54 0.52 -3.43 -5.72
CA TYR A 54 -0.82 -3.35 -6.26
C TYR A 54 -0.88 -2.51 -7.54
N PRO A 55 -0.08 -2.80 -8.57
CA PRO A 55 0.10 -1.91 -9.74
C PRO A 55 -1.17 -1.75 -10.59
N ASN A 56 -2.09 -2.72 -10.53
CA ASN A 56 -3.37 -2.66 -11.26
C ASN A 56 -4.47 -1.89 -10.52
N LEU A 57 -4.26 -1.59 -9.23
CA LEU A 57 -5.24 -0.92 -8.37
C LEU A 57 -4.78 0.50 -7.99
N THR A 58 -3.47 0.72 -7.99
CA THR A 58 -2.83 1.91 -7.45
C THR A 58 -1.96 2.61 -8.47
N HIS A 59 -1.88 3.92 -8.35
CA HIS A 59 -0.99 4.76 -9.13
C HIS A 59 -0.44 5.87 -8.25
N LEU A 60 0.85 5.78 -7.93
CA LEU A 60 1.57 6.80 -7.18
C LEU A 60 2.12 7.87 -8.13
N TYR A 61 1.83 9.14 -7.84
CA TYR A 61 2.34 10.26 -8.60
C TYR A 61 2.62 11.45 -7.71
N SER A 62 3.43 12.39 -8.19
CA SER A 62 3.72 13.65 -7.52
C SER A 62 2.91 14.77 -8.15
N ILE A 63 2.34 15.65 -7.32
CA ILE A 63 1.65 16.88 -7.79
C ILE A 63 2.55 18.12 -7.76
N GLY A 64 3.81 17.95 -7.38
CA GLY A 64 4.77 19.05 -7.24
C GLY A 64 5.78 18.76 -6.14
N GLN A 65 6.55 19.78 -5.80
CA GLN A 65 7.54 19.72 -4.73
C GLN A 65 7.21 20.75 -3.65
N SER A 66 7.58 20.43 -2.42
CA SER A 66 7.61 21.37 -1.32
C SER A 66 8.72 22.41 -1.51
N TYR A 67 8.82 23.35 -0.56
CA TYR A 67 9.85 24.40 -0.61
C TYR A 67 11.26 23.81 -0.52
N GLU A 68 11.45 22.77 0.31
CA GLU A 68 12.73 22.07 0.48
C GLU A 68 12.93 20.92 -0.52
N GLY A 69 12.12 20.85 -1.60
CA GLY A 69 12.31 19.90 -2.71
C GLY A 69 11.73 18.50 -2.47
N ARG A 70 10.90 18.30 -1.44
CA ARG A 70 10.24 17.00 -1.17
C ARG A 70 9.03 16.83 -2.09
N GLN A 71 8.91 15.68 -2.74
CA GLN A 71 7.75 15.36 -3.59
C GLN A 71 6.45 15.33 -2.78
N LEU A 72 5.40 15.92 -3.35
CA LEU A 72 4.04 15.88 -2.81
C LEU A 72 3.31 14.65 -3.37
N TRP A 73 3.48 13.52 -2.69
CA TRP A 73 2.97 12.23 -3.12
C TRP A 73 1.45 12.10 -3.01
N VAL A 74 0.82 11.67 -4.10
CA VAL A 74 -0.59 11.30 -4.15
C VAL A 74 -0.72 9.84 -4.58
N MET A 75 -1.41 9.06 -3.76
CA MET A 75 -1.82 7.70 -4.10
C MET A 75 -3.22 7.74 -4.72
N LYS A 76 -3.34 7.49 -6.03
CA LYS A 76 -4.63 7.17 -6.66
C LYS A 76 -4.91 5.69 -6.43
N ILE A 77 -6.08 5.37 -5.88
CA ILE A 77 -6.60 4.01 -5.71
C ILE A 77 -7.91 3.92 -6.47
N SER A 78 -7.99 2.99 -7.43
CA SER A 78 -9.16 2.85 -8.29
C SER A 78 -9.21 1.45 -8.86
N GLY A 79 -10.31 0.75 -8.57
CA GLY A 79 -10.62 -0.55 -9.15
C GLY A 79 -11.60 -0.43 -10.32
N GLY A 80 -11.89 -1.54 -11.00
CA GLY A 80 -12.87 -1.60 -12.08
C GLY A 80 -12.43 -0.88 -13.36
N VAL A 81 -13.35 -0.77 -14.32
CA VAL A 81 -13.09 -0.14 -15.63
C VAL A 81 -13.10 1.38 -15.48
N ASP A 82 -12.09 2.05 -16.05
CA ASP A 82 -12.03 3.51 -16.05
C ASP A 82 -13.09 4.07 -17.02
N THR A 83 -13.98 4.92 -16.51
CA THR A 83 -15.06 5.53 -17.30
C THR A 83 -15.24 6.98 -16.89
N ILE A 84 -15.61 7.84 -17.85
CA ILE A 84 -15.68 9.30 -17.68
C ILE A 84 -16.65 9.73 -16.55
N LEU A 85 -17.65 8.90 -16.24
CA LEU A 85 -18.69 9.22 -15.26
C LEU A 85 -18.30 8.91 -13.81
N ARG A 86 -17.11 8.35 -13.56
CA ARG A 86 -16.68 8.03 -12.20
C ARG A 86 -16.19 9.28 -11.47
N PRO A 87 -16.79 9.64 -10.33
CA PRO A 87 -16.33 10.78 -9.55
C PRO A 87 -14.92 10.58 -9.01
N HIS A 88 -14.18 11.67 -8.92
CA HIS A 88 -12.90 11.74 -8.22
C HIS A 88 -13.11 12.29 -6.81
N VAL A 89 -12.64 11.55 -5.81
CA VAL A 89 -12.65 11.96 -4.41
C VAL A 89 -11.22 12.19 -3.97
N LYS A 90 -10.95 13.35 -3.36
CA LYS A 90 -9.61 13.66 -2.82
C LYS A 90 -9.65 13.76 -1.31
N LEU A 91 -8.74 13.05 -0.65
CA LEU A 91 -8.47 13.15 0.78
C LEU A 91 -7.06 13.70 0.97
N LEU A 92 -6.91 14.68 1.85
CA LEU A 92 -5.62 15.31 2.14
C LEU A 92 -5.48 15.57 3.64
N ALA A 93 -4.25 15.49 4.14
CA ALA A 93 -3.94 15.76 5.54
C ALA A 93 -2.60 16.50 5.70
N ASN A 94 -2.31 16.87 6.95
CA ASN A 94 -1.04 17.48 7.35
C ASN A 94 -0.71 18.72 6.51
N VAL A 95 -1.72 19.62 6.41
CA VAL A 95 -1.57 20.96 5.81
C VAL A 95 -0.74 21.85 6.73
N LYS A 96 -1.01 21.75 8.05
CA LYS A 96 -0.11 22.28 9.07
C LYS A 96 0.84 21.16 9.51
N GLY A 97 2.14 21.48 9.61
CA GLY A 97 3.19 20.50 9.87
C GLY A 97 3.02 19.69 11.16
N ASN A 98 2.42 20.29 12.19
CA ASN A 98 2.16 19.66 13.49
C ASN A 98 0.85 18.86 13.56
N GLU A 99 0.04 18.82 12.51
CA GLU A 99 -1.19 18.01 12.44
C GLU A 99 -0.89 16.60 11.92
N SER A 100 -0.04 15.87 12.65
CA SER A 100 0.54 14.58 12.23
C SER A 100 -0.46 13.41 12.23
N ALA A 101 -1.48 13.44 13.08
CA ALA A 101 -2.45 12.35 13.21
C ALA A 101 -3.18 12.04 11.89
N GLY A 102 -3.56 13.08 11.13
CA GLY A 102 -4.25 12.91 9.85
C GLY A 102 -3.37 12.24 8.79
N ARG A 103 -2.06 12.51 8.79
CA ARG A 103 -1.10 11.85 7.90
C ARG A 103 -1.08 10.35 8.14
N GLU A 104 -0.91 9.92 9.38
CA GLU A 104 -0.88 8.49 9.75
C GLU A 104 -2.22 7.80 9.48
N LEU A 105 -3.34 8.47 9.73
CA LEU A 105 -4.66 7.96 9.40
C LEU A 105 -4.78 7.67 7.91
N LEU A 106 -4.32 8.58 7.05
CA LEU A 106 -4.36 8.39 5.60
C LEU A 106 -3.44 7.27 5.13
N LEU A 107 -2.27 7.06 5.75
CA LEU A 107 -1.41 5.92 5.43
C LEU A 107 -2.08 4.58 5.78
N ARG A 108 -2.68 4.49 6.97
CA ARG A 108 -3.48 3.32 7.38
C ARG A 108 -4.66 3.09 6.45
N PHE A 109 -5.33 4.16 6.04
CA PHE A 109 -6.47 4.08 5.15
C PHE A 109 -6.08 3.59 3.74
N ILE A 110 -4.94 4.03 3.21
CA ILE A 110 -4.38 3.48 1.96
C ILE A 110 -4.19 1.97 2.07
N LYS A 111 -3.52 1.50 3.13
CA LYS A 111 -3.30 0.06 3.36
C LYS A 111 -4.62 -0.70 3.46
N TYR A 112 -5.54 -0.19 4.27
CA TYR A 112 -6.88 -0.78 4.44
C TYR A 112 -7.60 -0.93 3.10
N LEU A 113 -7.63 0.13 2.28
CA LEU A 113 -8.31 0.10 0.99
C LEU A 113 -7.73 -0.95 0.04
N VAL A 114 -6.40 -1.09 -0.05
CA VAL A 114 -5.79 -2.08 -0.97
C VAL A 114 -5.95 -3.51 -0.47
N GLU A 115 -5.83 -3.73 0.85
CA GLU A 115 -5.98 -5.06 1.44
C GLU A 115 -7.42 -5.56 1.37
N GLU A 116 -8.38 -4.72 1.76
CA GLU A 116 -9.79 -5.10 1.76
C GLU A 116 -10.34 -5.26 0.34
N TYR A 117 -9.87 -4.46 -0.61
CA TYR A 117 -10.20 -4.68 -2.02
C TYR A 117 -9.76 -6.08 -2.48
N ASN A 118 -8.54 -6.49 -2.10
CA ASN A 118 -8.02 -7.81 -2.43
C ASN A 118 -8.69 -8.96 -1.64
N ARG A 119 -9.20 -8.68 -0.43
CA ARG A 119 -10.05 -9.60 0.34
C ARG A 119 -11.49 -9.70 -0.19
N ASN A 120 -11.84 -8.91 -1.21
CA ASN A 120 -13.19 -8.80 -1.76
C ASN A 120 -14.24 -8.26 -0.78
N ASP A 121 -13.85 -7.35 0.11
CA ASP A 121 -14.82 -6.62 0.93
C ASP A 121 -15.78 -5.81 0.03
N LEU A 122 -17.08 -6.03 0.20
CA LEU A 122 -18.10 -5.46 -0.67
C LEU A 122 -18.18 -3.93 -0.57
N THR A 123 -17.88 -3.37 0.61
CA THR A 123 -17.96 -1.92 0.84
C THR A 123 -16.79 -1.22 0.16
N VAL A 124 -15.57 -1.70 0.40
CA VAL A 124 -14.35 -1.14 -0.22
C VAL A 124 -14.37 -1.33 -1.74
N ARG A 125 -14.78 -2.50 -2.24
CA ARG A 125 -14.94 -2.71 -3.68
C ARG A 125 -15.91 -1.72 -4.29
N ARG A 126 -17.08 -1.51 -3.68
CA ARG A 126 -18.06 -0.53 -4.17
C ARG A 126 -17.46 0.87 -4.23
N ILE A 127 -16.79 1.32 -3.18
CA ILE A 127 -16.14 2.65 -3.17
C ILE A 127 -15.14 2.76 -4.33
N LEU A 128 -14.25 1.78 -4.48
CA LEU A 128 -13.16 1.83 -5.45
C LEU A 128 -13.55 1.49 -6.89
N GLU A 129 -14.66 0.81 -7.12
CA GLU A 129 -15.19 0.53 -8.47
C GLU A 129 -16.04 1.70 -9.00
N TYR A 130 -16.73 2.43 -8.11
CA TYR A 130 -17.58 3.55 -8.51
C TYR A 130 -16.91 4.92 -8.37
N SER A 131 -15.70 5.02 -7.82
CA SER A 131 -14.98 6.29 -7.70
C SER A 131 -13.47 6.13 -7.92
N HIS A 132 -12.78 7.25 -8.18
CA HIS A 132 -11.32 7.34 -8.11
C HIS A 132 -10.95 8.04 -6.82
N VAL A 133 -10.25 7.35 -5.91
CA VAL A 133 -9.85 7.92 -4.63
C VAL A 133 -8.40 8.39 -4.73
N HIS A 134 -8.16 9.66 -4.46
CA HIS A 134 -6.83 10.28 -4.48
C HIS A 134 -6.45 10.71 -3.06
N ILE A 135 -5.36 10.16 -2.53
CA ILE A 135 -4.95 10.40 -1.14
C ILE A 135 -3.60 11.09 -1.12
N LEU A 136 -3.55 12.30 -0.53
CA LEU A 136 -2.34 13.09 -0.27
C LEU A 136 -2.06 13.08 1.25
N PRO A 137 -1.21 12.16 1.75
CA PRO A 137 -1.01 12.03 3.20
C PRO A 137 -0.37 13.25 3.86
N SER A 138 0.49 13.96 3.12
CA SER A 138 1.22 15.12 3.63
C SER A 138 1.27 16.24 2.60
N MET A 139 0.46 17.28 2.85
CA MET A 139 0.47 18.50 2.04
C MET A 139 1.63 19.43 2.40
N ASN A 140 2.15 19.35 3.64
CA ASN A 140 3.27 20.13 4.13
C ASN A 140 4.36 19.22 4.74
N PRO A 141 5.13 18.48 3.90
CA PRO A 141 6.15 17.57 4.40
C PRO A 141 7.29 18.31 5.11
N ASP A 142 7.68 19.50 4.65
CA ASP A 142 8.77 20.28 5.26
C ASP A 142 8.45 20.73 6.68
N GLY A 143 7.21 21.20 6.90
CA GLY A 143 6.74 21.58 8.24
C GLY A 143 6.62 20.38 9.18
N PHE A 144 6.27 19.21 8.65
CA PHE A 144 6.21 17.98 9.44
C PHE A 144 7.60 17.50 9.86
N GLU A 145 8.58 17.46 8.94
CA GLU A 145 9.96 17.07 9.27
C GLU A 145 10.58 17.97 10.34
N ARG A 146 10.29 19.28 10.30
CA ARG A 146 10.73 20.22 11.35
C ARG A 146 10.07 20.00 12.70
N HIS A 147 8.88 19.40 12.75
CA HIS A 147 8.19 19.13 14.01
C HIS A 147 8.57 17.78 14.64
N LEU A 148 9.12 16.86 13.84
CA LEU A 148 9.64 15.58 14.33
C LEU A 148 11.00 15.72 15.03
N LEU A 149 11.71 16.82 14.82
CA LEU A 149 12.98 17.18 15.47
C LEU A 149 12.74 18.08 16.69
#